data_AF-A0A7V0SE52-F1
#
_entry.id   AF-A0A7V0SE52-F1
#
_cell.length_a   1.000
_cell.length_b   1.000
_cell.length_c   1.000
_cell.angle_alpha   90.00
_cell.angle_beta   90.00
_cell.angle_gamma   90.00
#
_symmetry.space_group_name_H-M   'P 1'
#
loop_
_entity.id
_entity.type
_entity.pdbx_description
1 polymer ?
#
loop_
_entity_poly.entity_id
_entity_poly.type
_entity_poly.pdbx_seq_one_letter_code
_entity_poly.pdbx_strand_id
1 'polypeptide(L)'
;MLLVIDPQNDVLDEKGSLSFWQVWKHAAENRSVENIRRIIPACRKANIPVIWAKQYRLEKGRDVFPGTWDGDSLTLIRTLLPDGFMENTWETEIHRDLAAYVDEKDIVIGKHGSSMFEGTALEKYLRNLGARVLIVTGFLTDFCIEGTVRSACDRGYLAVTVSDGCATQNEDLHRDALQRMRRLIGPVIDTDGILELVGKSSVNPLPSVQRGFTVEEIGKKMAEGLSLNDIVDWKRYLKKETSALLVIDPQNDNLHEKGSFSFTGSWKAAKESGAVERLRELVSACREARVPVFWIRQNRLTGGKDIFPGTFDRQVMDVVQQAVPGAFLSGSWDTDFFEDIKPLIGDDEMVIEKAAWSAFESTPLERYLNHLGVTGIIVCGFLTDFCVEATVRNASDRGYFSIIVSDACAAATEKDHGLALARFDRLIGPVVDAKSIIGFLMK
;
A
#
# COMPACT_ATOMS: atom_id res chain seq x y z
N MET A 1 0.84 16.06 -0.68
CA MET A 1 1.75 16.04 0.50
C MET A 1 3.08 16.61 0.12
N LEU A 2 3.83 17.16 1.08
CA LEU A 2 5.23 17.53 0.90
C LEU A 2 6.13 16.46 1.52
N LEU A 3 7.09 15.97 0.75
CA LEU A 3 8.12 15.04 1.20
C LEU A 3 9.49 15.73 1.10
N VAL A 4 10.16 15.89 2.24
CA VAL A 4 11.51 16.47 2.36
C VAL A 4 12.49 15.33 2.63
N ILE A 5 13.37 15.04 1.67
CA ILE A 5 14.26 13.88 1.70
C ILE A 5 15.70 14.25 2.04
N ASP A 6 16.29 13.48 2.97
CA ASP A 6 17.69 13.53 3.39
C ASP A 6 18.21 14.92 3.82
N PRO A 7 17.47 15.70 4.64
CA PRO A 7 17.88 17.03 5.07
C PRO A 7 18.84 16.97 6.28
N GLN A 8 19.80 16.04 6.27
CA GLN A 8 20.60 15.65 7.44
C GLN A 8 22.00 16.25 7.40
N ASN A 9 22.69 16.28 8.55
CA ASN A 9 24.04 16.83 8.65
C ASN A 9 25.06 16.06 7.81
N ASP A 10 24.94 14.74 7.72
CA ASP A 10 25.79 13.91 6.86
C ASP A 10 25.82 14.38 5.40
N VAL A 11 24.69 14.89 4.89
CA VAL A 11 24.52 15.41 3.53
C VAL A 11 24.79 16.91 3.41
N LEU A 12 24.33 17.70 4.39
CA LEU A 12 24.24 19.16 4.31
C LEU A 12 25.31 19.95 5.05
N ASP A 13 26.13 19.32 5.88
CA ASP A 13 27.23 19.98 6.58
C ASP A 13 28.58 19.60 5.93
N GLU A 14 29.52 20.55 5.86
CA GLU A 14 30.87 20.33 5.33
C GLU A 14 31.67 19.28 6.12
N LYS A 15 31.27 19.01 7.37
CA LYS A 15 31.86 17.99 8.25
C LYS A 15 31.10 16.67 8.22
N GLY A 16 29.95 16.62 7.54
CA GLY A 16 29.15 15.42 7.41
C GLY A 16 29.88 14.30 6.68
N SER A 17 29.45 13.07 6.94
CA SER A 17 30.08 11.89 6.37
C SER A 17 29.98 11.79 4.85
N LEU A 18 29.06 12.48 4.19
CA LEU A 18 28.99 12.62 2.72
C LEU A 18 29.61 13.93 2.18
N SER A 19 30.41 14.64 2.98
CA SER A 19 31.05 15.91 2.55
C SER A 19 31.87 15.79 1.26
N PHE A 20 32.44 14.61 0.98
CA PHE A 20 33.18 14.32 -0.25
C PHE A 20 32.31 14.34 -1.52
N TRP A 21 31.00 14.18 -1.39
CA TRP A 21 30.02 14.39 -2.47
C TRP A 21 29.61 15.85 -2.63
N GLN A 22 30.02 16.76 -1.74
CA GLN A 22 29.80 18.21 -1.88
C GLN A 22 28.33 18.63 -2.08
N VAL A 23 27.36 17.84 -1.63
CA VAL A 23 25.93 18.17 -1.75
C VAL A 23 25.61 19.47 -1.01
N TRP A 24 26.18 19.67 0.18
CA TRP A 24 26.09 20.91 0.95
C TRP A 24 26.51 22.15 0.15
N LYS A 25 27.54 22.04 -0.69
CA LYS A 25 28.07 23.15 -1.48
C LYS A 25 27.12 23.51 -2.61
N HIS A 26 26.69 22.53 -3.38
CA HIS A 26 25.74 22.78 -4.46
C HIS A 26 24.37 23.22 -3.92
N ALA A 27 23.94 22.73 -2.75
CA ALA A 27 22.74 23.20 -2.07
C ALA A 27 22.81 24.69 -1.72
N ALA A 28 23.98 25.18 -1.31
CA ALA A 28 24.23 26.60 -1.06
C ALA A 28 24.28 27.42 -2.37
N GLU A 29 24.91 26.88 -3.42
CA GLU A 29 25.01 27.53 -4.74
C GLU A 29 23.63 27.70 -5.40
N ASN A 30 22.76 26.69 -5.30
CA ASN A 30 21.44 26.68 -5.92
C ASN A 30 20.30 27.12 -4.99
N ARG A 31 20.62 27.46 -3.73
CA ARG A 31 19.68 27.98 -2.71
C ARG A 31 18.52 27.02 -2.38
N SER A 32 18.75 25.72 -2.50
CA SER A 32 17.71 24.70 -2.28
C SER A 32 17.19 24.70 -0.85
N VAL A 33 18.04 24.93 0.15
CA VAL A 33 17.63 25.03 1.56
C VAL A 33 16.69 26.22 1.77
N GLU A 34 17.02 27.39 1.22
CA GLU A 34 16.16 28.58 1.27
C GLU A 34 14.81 28.34 0.61
N ASN A 35 14.80 27.63 -0.51
CA ASN A 35 13.58 27.29 -1.23
C ASN A 35 12.70 26.31 -0.46
N ILE A 36 13.27 25.26 0.15
CA ILE A 36 12.53 24.35 1.04
C ILE A 36 11.89 25.11 2.21
N ARG A 37 12.61 26.07 2.82
CA ARG A 37 12.08 26.94 3.90
C ARG A 37 10.88 27.78 3.48
N ARG A 38 10.73 28.10 2.18
CA ARG A 38 9.57 28.82 1.64
C ARG A 38 8.38 27.89 1.42
N ILE A 39 8.63 26.66 0.97
CA ILE A 39 7.58 25.68 0.64
C ILE A 39 6.88 25.15 1.89
N ILE A 40 7.63 24.84 2.96
CA ILE A 40 7.07 24.24 4.18
C ILE A 40 5.94 25.09 4.79
N PRO A 41 6.10 26.41 5.05
CA PRO A 41 5.02 27.24 5.58
C PRO A 41 3.83 27.35 4.63
N ALA A 42 4.06 27.39 3.32
CA ALA A 42 2.99 27.46 2.33
C ALA A 42 2.14 26.18 2.33
N CYS A 43 2.77 25.01 2.34
CA CYS A 43 2.10 23.72 2.47
C CYS A 43 1.26 23.65 3.75
N ARG A 44 1.82 24.07 4.89
CA ARG A 44 1.07 24.12 6.16
C ARG A 44 -0.14 25.04 6.12
N LYS A 45 0.01 26.24 5.55
CA LYS A 45 -1.10 27.18 5.37
C LYS A 45 -2.24 26.58 4.53
N ALA A 46 -1.92 25.70 3.58
CA ALA A 46 -2.87 24.99 2.75
C ALA A 46 -3.35 23.64 3.35
N ASN A 47 -3.01 23.33 4.61
CA ASN A 47 -3.28 22.05 5.28
C ASN A 47 -2.70 20.82 4.55
N ILE A 48 -1.58 21.00 3.85
CA ILE A 48 -0.83 19.90 3.22
C ILE A 48 0.15 19.34 4.25
N PRO A 49 0.06 18.04 4.61
CA PRO A 49 1.00 17.42 5.54
C PRO A 49 2.43 17.41 5.01
N VAL A 50 3.40 17.53 5.93
CA VAL A 50 4.83 17.48 5.67
C VAL A 50 5.40 16.18 6.25
N ILE A 51 6.16 15.45 5.43
CA ILE A 51 6.88 14.24 5.82
C ILE A 51 8.37 14.49 5.63
N TRP A 52 9.16 14.16 6.65
CA TRP A 52 10.62 14.25 6.65
C TRP A 52 11.20 12.85 6.56
N ALA A 53 12.12 12.63 5.63
CA ALA A 53 12.84 11.39 5.51
C ALA A 53 14.28 11.55 5.98
N LYS A 54 14.73 10.61 6.81
CA LYS A 54 16.10 10.55 7.31
C LYS A 54 16.73 9.22 6.94
N GLN A 55 17.80 9.23 6.17
CA GLN A 55 18.66 8.08 5.97
C GLN A 55 19.43 7.78 7.26
N TYR A 56 19.29 6.58 7.80
CA TYR A 56 20.20 6.14 8.85
C TYR A 56 20.49 4.64 8.72
N ARG A 57 21.37 4.18 9.59
CA ARG A 57 21.76 2.79 9.72
C ARG A 57 21.82 2.40 11.18
N LEU A 58 21.29 1.22 11.49
CA LEU A 58 21.40 0.63 12.81
C LEU A 58 22.86 0.27 13.12
N GLU A 59 23.14 0.11 14.42
CA GLU A 59 24.45 -0.32 14.90
C GLU A 59 24.86 -1.64 14.23
N LYS A 60 26.12 -1.71 13.76
CA LYS A 60 26.72 -2.85 13.03
C LYS A 60 26.04 -3.20 11.70
N GLY A 61 25.19 -2.33 11.17
CA GLY A 61 24.54 -2.53 9.86
C GLY A 61 23.56 -3.72 9.86
N ARG A 62 22.93 -4.01 11.01
CA ARG A 62 21.97 -5.13 11.16
C ARG A 62 20.69 -5.00 10.33
N ASP A 63 20.51 -3.85 9.73
CA ASP A 63 19.44 -3.41 8.83
C ASP A 63 19.81 -3.51 7.35
N VAL A 64 21.01 -4.02 7.02
CA VAL A 64 21.46 -4.19 5.64
C VAL A 64 21.67 -5.67 5.33
N PHE A 65 21.30 -6.08 4.12
CA PHE A 65 21.52 -7.46 3.67
C PHE A 65 23.01 -7.69 3.37
N PRO A 66 23.68 -8.67 4.02
CA PRO A 66 25.10 -8.94 3.80
C PRO A 66 25.43 -9.29 2.34
N GLY A 67 26.58 -8.83 1.84
CA GLY A 67 27.05 -9.13 0.47
C GLY A 67 26.31 -8.39 -0.64
N THR A 68 25.52 -7.38 -0.30
CA THR A 68 25.00 -6.42 -1.27
C THR A 68 25.95 -5.25 -1.40
N TRP A 69 26.00 -4.63 -2.59
CA TRP A 69 26.82 -3.45 -2.83
C TRP A 69 26.51 -2.31 -1.84
N ASP A 70 25.24 -2.15 -1.43
CA ASP A 70 24.84 -1.19 -0.39
C ASP A 70 25.46 -1.55 0.98
N GLY A 71 25.40 -2.81 1.39
CA GLY A 71 26.03 -3.28 2.64
C GLY A 71 27.55 -3.10 2.65
N ASP A 72 28.22 -3.45 1.54
CA ASP A 72 29.68 -3.40 1.46
C ASP A 72 30.21 -1.96 1.31
N SER A 73 29.55 -1.13 0.49
CA SER A 73 29.95 0.28 0.31
C SER A 73 29.73 1.13 1.56
N LEU A 74 28.69 0.85 2.34
CA LEU A 74 28.44 1.56 3.59
C LEU A 74 29.29 1.05 4.75
N THR A 75 29.66 -0.25 4.74
CA THR A 75 30.70 -0.77 5.63
C THR A 75 32.04 -0.05 5.41
N LEU A 76 32.37 0.26 4.15
CA LEU A 76 33.55 1.07 3.84
C LEU A 76 33.45 2.49 4.43
N ILE A 77 32.31 3.17 4.27
CA ILE A 77 32.13 4.52 4.87
C ILE A 77 32.26 4.46 6.39
N ARG A 78 31.65 3.47 7.05
CA ARG A 78 31.77 3.29 8.51
C ARG A 78 33.17 2.91 9.00
N THR A 79 33.98 2.29 8.13
CA THR A 79 35.40 2.03 8.43
C THR A 79 36.21 3.31 8.46
N LEU A 80 35.86 4.29 7.61
CA LEU A 80 36.53 5.58 7.52
C LEU A 80 35.97 6.61 8.51
N LEU A 81 34.67 6.55 8.78
CA LEU A 81 33.90 7.47 9.61
C LEU A 81 32.98 6.65 10.52
N PRO A 82 33.42 6.32 11.75
CA PRO A 82 32.72 5.39 12.64
C PRO A 82 31.24 5.73 12.87
N ASP A 83 30.89 7.02 12.91
CA ASP A 83 29.52 7.51 13.16
C ASP A 83 28.70 7.72 11.87
N GLY A 84 29.28 7.46 10.69
CA GLY A 84 28.63 7.69 9.40
C GLY A 84 27.28 6.98 9.29
N PHE A 85 26.24 7.75 8.96
CA PHE A 85 24.84 7.33 8.90
C PHE A 85 24.29 6.71 10.20
N MET A 86 24.98 6.81 11.33
CA MET A 86 24.54 6.13 12.54
C MET A 86 23.29 6.78 13.12
N GLU A 87 22.28 5.95 13.41
CA GLU A 87 21.05 6.43 14.04
C GLU A 87 21.36 7.07 15.41
N ASN A 88 20.68 8.19 15.71
CA ASN A 88 20.82 8.94 16.97
C ASN A 88 22.21 9.56 17.20
N THR A 89 22.94 9.85 16.13
CA THR A 89 24.17 10.68 16.17
C THR A 89 23.95 11.99 15.43
N TRP A 90 24.87 12.94 15.61
CA TRP A 90 24.86 14.22 14.91
C TRP A 90 24.73 14.05 13.38
N GLU A 91 25.34 13.02 12.79
CA GLU A 91 25.28 12.73 11.35
C GLU A 91 23.83 12.64 10.83
N THR A 92 22.95 11.97 11.58
CA THR A 92 21.58 11.69 11.15
C THR A 92 20.53 12.65 11.70
N GLU A 93 20.96 13.70 12.42
CA GLU A 93 20.10 14.81 12.81
C GLU A 93 19.73 15.67 11.59
N ILE A 94 18.51 16.22 11.59
CA ILE A 94 18.10 17.17 10.57
C ILE A 94 18.98 18.41 10.71
N HIS A 95 19.55 18.85 9.60
CA HIS A 95 20.48 19.97 9.56
C HIS A 95 19.86 21.22 10.18
N ARG A 96 20.66 21.96 10.95
CA ARG A 96 20.22 23.12 11.76
C ARG A 96 19.37 24.12 10.98
N ASP A 97 19.65 24.26 9.68
CA ASP A 97 18.96 25.19 8.81
C ASP A 97 17.51 24.80 8.50
N LEU A 98 17.17 23.52 8.61
CA LEU A 98 15.82 22.98 8.40
C LEU A 98 15.18 22.49 9.71
N ALA A 99 15.99 22.17 10.74
CA ALA A 99 15.50 21.68 12.02
C ALA A 99 14.47 22.61 12.68
N ALA A 100 14.65 23.93 12.59
CA ALA A 100 13.70 24.92 13.13
C ALA A 100 12.33 24.93 12.41
N TYR A 101 12.23 24.27 11.25
CA TYR A 101 10.99 24.16 10.48
C TYR A 101 10.27 22.85 10.75
N VAL A 102 10.86 21.89 11.47
CA VAL A 102 10.19 20.63 11.85
C VAL A 102 9.15 20.95 12.93
N ASP A 103 7.91 20.55 12.71
CA ASP A 103 6.81 20.71 13.67
C ASP A 103 6.49 19.37 14.33
N GLU A 104 5.98 19.40 15.56
CA GLU A 104 5.60 18.20 16.32
C GLU A 104 4.51 17.37 15.61
N LYS A 105 3.75 17.97 14.69
CA LYS A 105 2.70 17.31 13.90
C LYS A 105 3.22 16.67 12.62
N ASP A 106 4.47 16.96 12.24
CA ASP A 106 5.06 16.38 11.03
C ASP A 106 5.40 14.90 11.27
N ILE A 107 5.45 14.12 10.19
CA ILE A 107 5.85 12.73 10.24
C ILE A 107 7.35 12.66 9.89
N VAL A 108 8.17 12.11 10.78
CA VAL A 108 9.59 11.86 10.53
C VAL A 108 9.79 10.36 10.36
N ILE A 109 10.29 9.94 9.19
CA ILE A 109 10.45 8.54 8.80
C ILE A 109 11.93 8.23 8.60
N GLY A 110 12.38 7.15 9.23
CA GLY A 110 13.66 6.51 8.95
C GLY A 110 13.63 5.72 7.65
N LYS A 111 14.66 5.86 6.83
CA LYS A 111 14.82 5.05 5.62
C LYS A 111 16.21 4.42 5.55
N HIS A 112 16.25 3.27 4.89
CA HIS A 112 17.49 2.51 4.68
C HIS A 112 17.85 2.43 3.18
N GLY A 113 16.88 2.55 2.27
CA GLY A 113 17.13 2.53 0.82
C GLY A 113 17.14 3.93 0.18
N SER A 114 17.48 3.97 -1.12
CA SER A 114 17.40 5.20 -1.92
C SER A 114 15.96 5.68 -2.10
N SER A 115 15.02 4.77 -2.32
CA SER A 115 13.59 5.11 -2.42
C SER A 115 12.92 5.06 -1.07
N MET A 116 12.11 6.07 -0.77
CA MET A 116 11.27 6.10 0.43
C MET A 116 10.19 5.02 0.47
N PHE A 117 9.90 4.36 -0.64
CA PHE A 117 8.89 3.29 -0.67
C PHE A 117 9.44 1.93 -0.27
N GLU A 118 10.76 1.79 -0.16
CA GLU A 118 11.39 0.51 0.14
C GLU A 118 11.78 0.42 1.62
N GLY A 119 11.11 -0.47 2.35
CA GLY A 119 11.40 -0.72 3.76
C GLY A 119 11.00 0.42 4.72
N THR A 120 10.07 1.30 4.32
CA THR A 120 9.54 2.36 5.20
C THR A 120 8.01 2.30 5.33
N ALA A 121 7.46 3.02 6.31
CA ALA A 121 6.02 3.16 6.50
C ALA A 121 5.37 4.26 5.63
N LEU A 122 6.09 4.86 4.67
CA LEU A 122 5.61 6.00 3.87
C LEU A 122 4.23 5.73 3.27
N GLU A 123 4.07 4.63 2.52
CA GLU A 123 2.82 4.35 1.80
C GLU A 123 1.60 4.26 2.72
N LYS A 124 1.78 3.71 3.93
CA LYS A 124 0.71 3.67 4.94
C LYS A 124 0.27 5.08 5.35
N TYR A 125 1.22 5.98 5.58
CA TYR A 125 0.90 7.38 5.90
C TYR A 125 0.26 8.11 4.73
N LEU A 126 0.77 7.91 3.51
CA LEU A 126 0.20 8.51 2.30
C LEU A 126 -1.28 8.14 2.16
N ARG A 127 -1.63 6.86 2.32
CA ARG A 127 -3.01 6.36 2.24
C ARG A 127 -3.90 6.86 3.36
N ASN A 128 -3.42 6.78 4.61
CA ASN A 128 -4.17 7.26 5.78
C ASN A 128 -4.53 8.74 5.71
N LEU A 129 -3.78 9.50 4.92
CA LEU A 129 -3.98 10.94 4.71
C LEU A 129 -4.57 11.24 3.32
N GLY A 130 -4.97 10.22 2.57
CA GLY A 130 -5.63 10.34 1.26
C GLY A 130 -4.77 10.97 0.17
N ALA A 131 -3.44 10.83 0.25
CA ALA A 131 -2.53 11.44 -0.71
C ALA A 131 -2.61 10.77 -2.08
N ARG A 132 -2.79 11.58 -3.12
CA ARG A 132 -2.61 11.19 -4.52
C ARG A 132 -1.46 11.92 -5.21
N VAL A 133 -1.07 13.07 -4.66
CA VAL A 133 -0.01 13.95 -5.19
C VAL A 133 1.08 14.13 -4.15
N LEU A 134 2.33 13.91 -4.56
CA LEU A 134 3.52 14.07 -3.74
C LEU A 134 4.38 15.21 -4.32
N ILE A 135 4.59 16.26 -3.54
CA ILE A 135 5.58 17.31 -3.81
C ILE A 135 6.89 16.81 -3.18
N VAL A 136 7.90 16.53 -4.01
CA VAL A 136 9.15 15.90 -3.58
C VAL A 136 10.29 16.91 -3.69
N THR A 137 10.98 17.13 -2.58
CA THR A 137 12.09 18.09 -2.45
C THR A 137 13.17 17.48 -1.54
N GLY A 138 14.40 18.02 -1.56
CA GLY A 138 15.47 17.56 -0.68
C GLY A 138 16.75 17.22 -1.43
N PHE A 139 17.52 16.28 -0.92
CA PHE A 139 18.91 16.15 -1.30
C PHE A 139 19.21 14.82 -1.99
N LEU A 140 20.29 14.81 -2.77
CA LEU A 140 20.67 13.75 -3.70
C LEU A 140 19.65 13.60 -4.85
N THR A 141 19.54 14.64 -5.68
CA THR A 141 18.59 14.73 -6.82
C THR A 141 18.60 13.49 -7.72
N ASP A 142 19.78 12.98 -8.05
CA ASP A 142 20.03 11.85 -8.95
C ASP A 142 20.03 10.47 -8.24
N PHE A 143 19.86 10.44 -6.91
CA PHE A 143 19.71 9.22 -6.12
C PHE A 143 18.36 9.17 -5.42
N CYS A 144 18.28 9.68 -4.19
CA CYS A 144 17.13 9.47 -3.30
C CYS A 144 15.87 10.16 -3.81
N ILE A 145 16.01 11.34 -4.41
CA ILE A 145 14.89 12.06 -5.03
C ILE A 145 14.40 11.30 -6.27
N GLU A 146 15.26 11.08 -7.27
CA GLU A 146 14.88 10.38 -8.51
C GLU A 146 14.35 8.96 -8.24
N GLY A 147 14.97 8.21 -7.32
CA GLY A 147 14.52 6.88 -6.90
C GLY A 147 13.14 6.89 -6.26
N THR A 148 12.88 7.84 -5.35
CA THR A 148 11.56 7.98 -4.71
C THR A 148 10.49 8.41 -5.71
N VAL A 149 10.80 9.34 -6.61
CA VAL A 149 9.87 9.83 -7.65
C VAL A 149 9.50 8.69 -8.61
N ARG A 150 10.47 7.86 -9.02
CA ARG A 150 10.21 6.66 -9.84
C ARG A 150 9.29 5.68 -9.13
N SER A 151 9.61 5.30 -7.90
CA SER A 151 8.78 4.38 -7.13
C SER A 151 7.37 4.92 -6.87
N ALA A 152 7.23 6.23 -6.63
CA ALA A 152 5.94 6.89 -6.49
C ALA A 152 5.07 6.69 -7.73
N CYS A 153 5.63 6.94 -8.92
CA CYS A 153 4.94 6.75 -10.20
C CYS A 153 4.58 5.28 -10.45
N ASP A 154 5.49 4.35 -10.18
CA ASP A 154 5.23 2.91 -10.32
C ASP A 154 4.10 2.43 -9.40
N ARG A 155 3.92 3.09 -8.25
CA ARG A 155 2.83 2.84 -7.30
C ARG A 155 1.57 3.67 -7.56
N GLY A 156 1.53 4.46 -8.63
CA GLY A 156 0.34 5.21 -9.07
C GLY A 156 0.15 6.59 -8.43
N TYR A 157 1.15 7.12 -7.72
CA TYR A 157 1.12 8.50 -7.22
C TYR A 157 1.57 9.49 -8.29
N LEU A 158 0.98 10.69 -8.31
CA LEU A 158 1.51 11.81 -9.08
C LEU A 158 2.64 12.48 -8.28
N ALA A 159 3.88 12.19 -8.64
CA ALA A 159 5.05 12.83 -8.04
C ALA A 159 5.45 14.09 -8.82
N VAL A 160 5.59 15.20 -8.12
CA VAL A 160 6.03 16.52 -8.61
C VAL A 160 7.35 16.85 -7.94
N THR A 161 8.43 16.92 -8.72
CA THR A 161 9.76 17.25 -8.21
C THR A 161 9.95 18.76 -8.17
N VAL A 162 10.39 19.29 -7.03
CA VAL A 162 10.75 20.71 -6.88
C VAL A 162 12.18 20.92 -7.39
N SER A 163 12.38 21.52 -8.56
CA SER A 163 13.70 21.59 -9.19
C SER A 163 14.72 22.33 -8.35
N ASP A 164 14.43 23.57 -7.97
CA ASP A 164 15.30 24.46 -7.20
C ASP A 164 15.16 24.27 -5.68
N GLY A 165 14.33 23.32 -5.25
CA GLY A 165 14.29 22.77 -3.88
C GLY A 165 15.08 21.47 -3.76
N CYS A 166 15.76 21.05 -4.83
CA CYS A 166 16.60 19.85 -4.84
C CYS A 166 18.08 20.19 -5.03
N ALA A 167 18.97 19.37 -4.51
CA ALA A 167 20.41 19.45 -4.81
C ALA A 167 21.07 18.07 -4.84
N THR A 168 22.17 17.95 -5.57
CA THR A 168 23.10 16.81 -5.53
C THR A 168 24.56 17.28 -5.57
N GLN A 169 25.51 16.43 -5.93
CA GLN A 169 26.94 16.74 -5.95
C GLN A 169 27.35 17.95 -6.80
N ASN A 170 26.70 18.17 -7.95
CA ASN A 170 26.96 19.32 -8.81
C ASN A 170 25.78 19.60 -9.76
N GLU A 171 25.82 20.76 -10.43
CA GLU A 171 24.78 21.24 -11.34
C GLU A 171 24.57 20.33 -12.56
N ASP A 172 25.62 19.70 -13.09
CA ASP A 172 25.47 18.83 -14.27
C ASP A 172 24.67 17.56 -13.94
N LEU A 173 25.02 16.88 -12.85
CA LEU A 173 24.28 15.71 -12.36
C LEU A 173 22.83 16.07 -11.98
N HIS A 174 22.66 17.24 -11.34
CA HIS A 174 21.35 17.76 -10.97
C HIS A 174 20.47 17.98 -12.20
N ARG A 175 20.96 18.74 -13.18
CA ARG A 175 20.24 19.05 -14.42
C ARG A 175 19.88 17.78 -15.19
N ASP A 176 20.80 16.83 -15.30
CA ASP A 176 20.57 15.58 -16.02
C ASP A 176 19.49 14.74 -15.34
N ALA A 177 19.46 14.67 -14.00
CA ALA A 177 18.40 14.00 -13.24
C ALA A 177 17.04 14.66 -13.41
N LEU A 178 16.98 16.00 -13.32
CA LEU A 178 15.75 16.75 -13.57
C LEU A 178 15.22 16.52 -14.99
N GLN A 179 16.11 16.47 -16.00
CA GLN A 179 15.72 16.16 -17.38
C GLN A 179 15.15 14.74 -17.51
N ARG A 180 15.77 13.74 -16.87
CA ARG A 180 15.24 12.36 -16.85
C ARG A 180 13.85 12.29 -16.23
N MET A 181 13.64 12.95 -15.09
CA MET A 181 12.33 12.99 -14.42
C MET A 181 11.28 13.69 -15.26
N ARG A 182 11.61 14.86 -15.81
CA ARG A 182 10.69 15.68 -16.62
C ARG A 182 10.21 14.98 -17.90
N ARG A 183 11.06 14.14 -18.50
CA ARG A 183 10.77 13.53 -19.81
C ARG A 183 9.73 12.40 -19.73
N LEU A 184 9.76 11.57 -18.70
CA LEU A 184 9.01 10.30 -18.67
C LEU A 184 8.34 9.96 -17.33
N ILE A 185 8.58 10.72 -16.26
CA ILE A 185 8.20 10.31 -14.91
C ILE A 185 7.13 11.24 -14.34
N GLY A 186 7.41 12.54 -14.24
CA GLY A 186 6.48 13.48 -13.64
C GLY A 186 6.86 14.95 -13.83
N PRO A 187 5.99 15.88 -13.39
CA PRO A 187 6.26 17.30 -13.47
C PRO A 187 7.50 17.70 -12.66
N VAL A 188 8.33 18.55 -13.25
CA VAL A 188 9.45 19.21 -12.58
C VAL A 188 9.14 20.70 -12.57
N ILE A 189 8.94 21.27 -11.38
CA ILE A 189 8.43 22.63 -11.16
C ILE A 189 9.36 23.33 -10.19
N ASP A 190 9.61 24.62 -10.38
CA ASP A 190 10.36 25.43 -9.43
C ASP A 190 9.51 25.81 -8.19
N THR A 191 10.17 26.38 -7.20
CA THR A 191 9.56 26.75 -5.92
C THR A 191 8.41 27.73 -6.12
N ASP A 192 8.56 28.72 -7.00
CA ASP A 192 7.52 29.73 -7.24
C ASP A 192 6.26 29.10 -7.85
N GLY A 193 6.41 28.18 -8.82
CA GLY A 193 5.30 27.42 -9.37
C GLY A 193 4.61 26.52 -8.34
N ILE A 194 5.39 25.90 -7.43
CA ILE A 194 4.83 25.11 -6.32
C ILE A 194 4.04 25.99 -5.36
N LEU A 195 4.54 27.18 -5.00
CA LEU A 195 3.84 28.13 -4.13
C LEU A 195 2.52 28.58 -4.76
N GLU A 196 2.49 28.80 -6.08
CA GLU A 196 1.26 29.11 -6.80
C GLU A 196 0.24 27.95 -6.76
N LEU A 197 0.70 26.72 -7.02
CA LEU A 197 -0.15 25.52 -6.99
C LEU A 197 -0.75 25.26 -5.60
N VAL A 198 0.09 25.35 -4.56
CA VAL A 198 -0.33 25.19 -3.17
C VAL A 198 -1.30 26.31 -2.76
N GLY A 199 -1.05 27.54 -3.18
CA GLY A 199 -1.93 28.69 -2.91
C GLY A 199 -3.33 28.56 -3.49
N LYS A 200 -3.51 27.76 -4.55
CA LYS A 200 -4.81 27.44 -5.17
C LYS A 200 -5.46 26.16 -4.64
N SER A 201 -4.77 25.42 -3.78
CA SER A 201 -5.23 24.11 -3.31
C SER A 201 -6.10 24.21 -2.06
N SER A 202 -7.09 23.34 -1.95
CA SER A 202 -7.88 23.13 -0.73
C SER A 202 -7.85 21.66 -0.33
N VAL A 203 -7.33 21.36 0.86
CA VAL A 203 -7.36 19.99 1.41
C VAL A 203 -8.56 19.87 2.35
N ASN A 204 -9.46 18.93 2.07
CA ASN A 204 -10.50 18.55 3.02
C ASN A 204 -9.94 17.50 3.98
N PRO A 205 -9.96 17.73 5.31
CA PRO A 205 -9.58 16.71 6.26
C PRO A 205 -10.51 15.49 6.10
N LEU A 206 -9.96 14.30 6.31
CA LEU A 206 -10.78 13.09 6.37
C LEU A 206 -11.83 13.23 7.48
N PRO A 207 -13.05 12.68 7.31
CA PRO A 207 -14.07 12.73 8.33
C PRO A 207 -13.51 12.16 9.64
N SER A 208 -13.46 12.97 10.69
CA SER A 208 -13.16 12.48 12.02
C SER A 208 -14.36 11.69 12.53
N VAL A 209 -14.11 10.54 13.17
CA VAL A 209 -15.16 9.74 13.79
C VAL A 209 -15.81 10.60 14.88
N GLN A 210 -17.10 10.95 14.73
CA GLN A 210 -17.86 11.55 15.82
C GLN A 210 -18.03 10.51 16.93
N ARG A 211 -17.44 10.78 18.09
CA ARG A 211 -17.55 9.90 19.28
C ARG A 211 -18.90 10.14 19.95
N GLY A 212 -19.89 9.32 19.58
CA GLY A 212 -21.23 9.33 20.18
C GLY A 212 -21.43 8.33 21.32
N PHE A 213 -20.39 7.63 21.77
CA PHE A 213 -20.49 6.51 22.72
C PHE A 213 -19.53 6.68 23.90
N THR A 214 -19.95 6.21 25.08
CA THR A 214 -19.13 6.09 26.29
C THR A 214 -18.35 4.77 26.33
N VAL A 215 -17.30 4.71 27.15
CA VAL A 215 -16.47 3.50 27.33
C VAL A 215 -17.30 2.34 27.90
N GLU A 216 -18.24 2.61 28.80
CA GLU A 216 -19.12 1.60 29.40
C GLU A 216 -20.10 1.01 28.38
N GLU A 217 -20.68 1.84 27.51
CA GLU A 217 -21.55 1.39 26.42
C GLU A 217 -20.79 0.50 25.44
N ILE A 218 -19.55 0.88 25.07
CA ILE A 218 -18.70 0.07 24.19
C ILE A 218 -18.29 -1.24 24.88
N GLY A 219 -17.90 -1.17 26.16
CA GLY A 219 -17.46 -2.33 26.93
C GLY A 219 -18.54 -3.39 27.08
N LYS A 220 -19.78 -2.97 27.34
CA LYS A 220 -20.93 -3.89 27.41
C LYS A 220 -21.20 -4.54 26.06
N LYS A 221 -21.27 -3.75 24.98
CA LYS A 221 -21.48 -4.31 23.63
C LYS A 221 -20.34 -5.28 23.26
N MET A 222 -19.09 -4.96 23.57
CA MET A 222 -17.94 -5.85 23.27
C MET A 222 -18.04 -7.19 23.99
N ALA A 223 -18.57 -7.23 25.21
CA ALA A 223 -18.83 -8.48 25.94
C ALA A 223 -19.98 -9.30 25.33
N GLU A 224 -20.92 -8.65 24.66
CA GLU A 224 -22.09 -9.26 24.02
C GLU A 224 -21.85 -9.60 22.53
N GLY A 225 -20.63 -9.39 22.01
CA GLY A 225 -20.29 -9.69 20.61
C GLY A 225 -20.49 -8.52 19.64
N LEU A 226 -20.20 -7.28 20.07
CA LEU A 226 -20.26 -6.04 19.29
C LEU A 226 -19.84 -6.20 17.83
N SER A 227 -20.73 -5.79 16.93
CA SER A 227 -20.40 -5.43 15.56
C SER A 227 -19.95 -3.97 15.51
N LEU A 228 -18.84 -3.66 14.85
CA LEU A 228 -18.48 -2.25 14.61
C LEU A 228 -19.52 -1.52 13.75
N ASN A 229 -20.34 -2.22 12.98
CA ASN A 229 -21.48 -1.61 12.27
C ASN A 229 -22.49 -0.94 13.21
N ASP A 230 -22.57 -1.35 14.48
CA ASP A 230 -23.46 -0.73 15.48
C ASP A 230 -22.98 0.64 15.97
N ILE A 231 -21.76 1.01 15.63
CA ILE A 231 -21.05 2.19 16.13
C ILE A 231 -20.56 3.07 14.98
N VAL A 232 -20.16 2.44 13.87
CA VAL A 232 -19.58 3.08 12.70
C VAL A 232 -20.50 2.90 11.52
N ASP A 233 -21.09 4.00 11.04
CA ASP A 233 -21.85 3.99 9.79
C ASP A 233 -20.89 3.91 8.60
N TRP A 234 -20.65 2.70 8.12
CA TRP A 234 -19.76 2.41 7.00
C TRP A 234 -20.12 3.19 5.72
N LYS A 235 -21.38 3.60 5.56
CA LYS A 235 -21.86 4.38 4.39
C LYS A 235 -21.26 5.78 4.33
N ARG A 236 -20.67 6.27 5.43
CA ARG A 236 -19.91 7.52 5.45
C ARG A 236 -18.52 7.39 4.85
N TYR A 237 -17.97 6.17 4.80
CA TYR A 237 -16.59 5.90 4.41
C TYR A 237 -16.47 5.23 3.04
N LEU A 238 -17.42 4.34 2.69
CA LEU A 238 -17.50 3.78 1.35
C LEU A 238 -18.05 4.85 0.38
N LYS A 239 -17.36 5.05 -0.74
CA LYS A 239 -17.79 5.97 -1.82
C LYS A 239 -17.72 5.25 -3.15
N LYS A 240 -18.78 5.31 -3.96
CA LYS A 240 -18.84 4.56 -5.22
C LYS A 240 -17.69 4.91 -6.16
N GLU A 241 -17.35 6.20 -6.22
CA GLU A 241 -16.36 6.76 -7.13
C GLU A 241 -14.92 6.37 -6.77
N THR A 242 -14.69 5.87 -5.55
CA THR A 242 -13.38 5.43 -5.07
C THR A 242 -13.44 4.03 -4.45
N SER A 243 -14.37 3.20 -4.92
CA SER A 243 -14.48 1.79 -4.50
C SER A 243 -14.15 0.83 -5.63
N ALA A 244 -13.77 -0.40 -5.27
CA ALA A 244 -13.66 -1.53 -6.20
C ALA A 244 -14.25 -2.80 -5.57
N LEU A 245 -14.75 -3.71 -6.42
CA LEU A 245 -15.13 -5.07 -6.02
C LEU A 245 -13.94 -6.01 -6.25
N LEU A 246 -13.54 -6.78 -5.23
CA LEU A 246 -12.59 -7.88 -5.35
C LEU A 246 -13.35 -9.20 -5.24
N VAL A 247 -13.29 -10.00 -6.29
CA VAL A 247 -13.86 -11.36 -6.33
C VAL A 247 -12.75 -12.37 -6.15
N ILE A 248 -12.69 -13.01 -4.98
CA ILE A 248 -11.57 -13.85 -4.55
C ILE A 248 -11.80 -15.32 -4.94
N ASP A 249 -10.87 -15.87 -5.72
CA ASP A 249 -10.69 -17.29 -6.04
C ASP A 249 -11.98 -18.08 -6.40
N PRO A 250 -12.86 -17.60 -7.29
CA PRO A 250 -14.05 -18.33 -7.72
C PRO A 250 -13.68 -19.41 -8.77
N GLN A 251 -12.82 -20.35 -8.38
CA GLN A 251 -12.15 -21.35 -9.22
C GLN A 251 -12.67 -22.77 -8.98
N ASN A 252 -12.33 -23.70 -9.89
CA ASN A 252 -12.76 -25.10 -9.81
C ASN A 252 -12.25 -25.82 -8.57
N ASP A 253 -11.03 -25.52 -8.12
CA ASP A 253 -10.44 -26.05 -6.88
C ASP A 253 -11.39 -25.94 -5.68
N ASN A 254 -12.07 -24.80 -5.54
CA ASN A 254 -12.98 -24.46 -4.46
C ASN A 254 -14.44 -24.77 -4.76
N LEU A 255 -14.88 -24.67 -6.02
CA LEU A 255 -16.31 -24.67 -6.38
C LEU A 255 -16.78 -25.92 -7.11
N HIS A 256 -15.88 -26.80 -7.56
CA HIS A 256 -16.25 -28.05 -8.21
C HIS A 256 -16.00 -29.26 -7.30
N GLU A 257 -16.88 -30.27 -7.37
CA GLU A 257 -16.76 -31.54 -6.63
C GLU A 257 -15.47 -32.34 -6.91
N LYS A 258 -14.73 -31.99 -7.97
CA LYS A 258 -13.47 -32.63 -8.39
C LYS A 258 -12.26 -31.70 -8.22
N GLY A 259 -12.48 -30.48 -7.74
CA GLY A 259 -11.42 -29.54 -7.43
C GLY A 259 -10.52 -30.06 -6.32
N SER A 260 -9.29 -29.57 -6.27
CA SER A 260 -8.28 -30.00 -5.29
C SER A 260 -8.70 -29.74 -3.84
N PHE A 261 -9.57 -28.76 -3.59
CA PHE A 261 -10.12 -28.49 -2.25
C PHE A 261 -11.46 -29.20 -1.97
N SER A 262 -11.96 -30.05 -2.86
CA SER A 262 -13.30 -30.65 -2.72
C SER A 262 -13.48 -31.49 -1.46
N PHE A 263 -12.40 -32.10 -0.95
CA PHE A 263 -12.39 -32.89 0.28
C PHE A 263 -12.71 -32.06 1.54
N THR A 264 -12.55 -30.74 1.48
CA THR A 264 -12.89 -29.84 2.60
C THR A 264 -14.39 -29.60 2.72
N GLY A 265 -15.17 -29.84 1.64
CA GLY A 265 -16.59 -29.52 1.57
C GLY A 265 -16.91 -28.10 1.10
N SER A 266 -15.90 -27.29 0.76
CA SER A 266 -16.06 -25.89 0.30
C SER A 266 -17.07 -25.73 -0.85
N TRP A 267 -16.98 -26.54 -1.90
CA TRP A 267 -17.88 -26.49 -3.05
C TRP A 267 -19.35 -26.73 -2.66
N LYS A 268 -19.57 -27.64 -1.70
CA LYS A 268 -20.90 -27.98 -1.20
C LYS A 268 -21.46 -26.85 -0.37
N ALA A 269 -20.65 -26.29 0.54
CA ALA A 269 -21.04 -25.15 1.35
C ALA A 269 -21.38 -23.93 0.49
N ALA A 270 -20.56 -23.61 -0.52
CA ALA A 270 -20.80 -22.52 -1.46
C ALA A 270 -22.12 -22.70 -2.24
N LYS A 271 -22.42 -23.94 -2.65
CA LYS A 271 -23.68 -24.29 -3.34
C LYS A 271 -24.88 -24.20 -2.42
N GLU A 272 -24.78 -24.70 -1.19
CA GLU A 272 -25.88 -24.72 -0.21
C GLU A 272 -26.21 -23.32 0.32
N SER A 273 -25.20 -22.44 0.44
CA SER A 273 -25.40 -21.05 0.88
C SER A 273 -25.91 -20.11 -0.22
N GLY A 274 -25.75 -20.48 -1.49
CA GLY A 274 -26.08 -19.61 -2.63
C GLY A 274 -25.08 -18.47 -2.86
N ALA A 275 -23.83 -18.64 -2.41
CA ALA A 275 -22.81 -17.59 -2.47
C ALA A 275 -22.47 -17.17 -3.90
N VAL A 276 -22.50 -18.10 -4.85
CA VAL A 276 -22.20 -17.84 -6.27
C VAL A 276 -23.29 -16.96 -6.90
N GLU A 277 -24.56 -17.20 -6.56
CA GLU A 277 -25.69 -16.38 -7.01
C GLU A 277 -25.60 -14.95 -6.47
N ARG A 278 -25.28 -14.79 -5.18
CA ARG A 278 -25.09 -13.46 -4.56
C ARG A 278 -23.90 -12.71 -5.14
N LEU A 279 -22.81 -13.40 -5.40
CA LEU A 279 -21.65 -12.85 -6.10
C LEU A 279 -22.05 -12.32 -7.49
N ARG A 280 -22.85 -13.07 -8.26
CA ARG A 280 -23.34 -12.64 -9.58
C ARG A 280 -24.18 -11.35 -9.50
N GLU A 281 -25.06 -11.25 -8.49
CA GLU A 281 -25.85 -10.05 -8.23
C GLU A 281 -24.96 -8.84 -7.91
N LEU A 282 -23.94 -9.04 -7.05
CA LEU A 282 -22.96 -7.99 -6.69
C LEU A 282 -22.16 -7.50 -7.89
N VAL A 283 -21.64 -8.41 -8.71
CA VAL A 283 -20.89 -8.06 -9.93
C VAL A 283 -21.75 -7.20 -10.85
N SER A 284 -23.01 -7.60 -11.07
CA SER A 284 -23.95 -6.85 -11.92
C SER A 284 -24.21 -5.45 -11.36
N ALA A 285 -24.47 -5.34 -10.06
CA ALA A 285 -24.71 -4.06 -9.40
C ALA A 285 -23.47 -3.13 -9.39
N CYS A 286 -22.27 -3.69 -9.20
CA CYS A 286 -21.03 -2.92 -9.27
C CYS A 286 -20.84 -2.33 -10.67
N ARG A 287 -21.05 -3.12 -11.72
CA ARG A 287 -20.97 -2.64 -13.12
C ARG A 287 -21.97 -1.53 -13.41
N GLU A 288 -23.23 -1.70 -13.02
CA GLU A 288 -24.27 -0.67 -13.18
C GLU A 288 -23.88 0.64 -12.48
N ALA A 289 -23.28 0.53 -11.29
CA ALA A 289 -22.77 1.67 -10.52
C ALA A 289 -21.38 2.17 -10.97
N ARG A 290 -20.78 1.59 -12.01
CA ARG A 290 -19.41 1.88 -12.50
C ARG A 290 -18.31 1.67 -11.46
N VAL A 291 -18.53 0.76 -10.52
CA VAL A 291 -17.51 0.26 -9.59
C VAL A 291 -16.70 -0.82 -10.31
N PRO A 292 -15.37 -0.66 -10.47
CA PRO A 292 -14.52 -1.63 -11.15
C PRO A 292 -14.50 -2.97 -10.41
N VAL A 293 -14.46 -4.06 -11.18
CA VAL A 293 -14.40 -5.44 -10.69
C VAL A 293 -13.02 -6.04 -10.99
N PHE A 294 -12.39 -6.58 -9.95
CA PHE A 294 -11.14 -7.33 -10.02
C PHE A 294 -11.40 -8.79 -9.72
N TRP A 295 -10.98 -9.66 -10.62
CA TRP A 295 -11.06 -11.11 -10.46
C TRP A 295 -9.72 -11.63 -9.98
N ILE A 296 -9.71 -12.30 -8.83
CA ILE A 296 -8.49 -12.84 -8.25
C ILE A 296 -8.47 -14.35 -8.47
N ARG A 297 -7.31 -14.85 -8.89
CA ARG A 297 -7.08 -16.25 -9.20
C ARG A 297 -5.86 -16.75 -8.45
N GLN A 298 -6.01 -17.78 -7.62
CA GLN A 298 -4.89 -18.45 -6.97
C GLN A 298 -4.23 -19.46 -7.91
N ASN A 299 -2.94 -19.24 -8.19
CA ASN A 299 -2.12 -20.05 -9.07
C ASN A 299 -0.74 -20.27 -8.45
N ARG A 300 -0.14 -21.43 -8.70
CA ARG A 300 1.22 -21.77 -8.32
C ARG A 300 2.02 -22.18 -9.54
N LEU A 301 3.29 -21.77 -9.58
CA LEU A 301 4.23 -22.23 -10.60
C LEU A 301 4.62 -23.69 -10.36
N THR A 302 4.95 -24.40 -11.44
CA THR A 302 5.42 -25.79 -11.37
C THR A 302 6.65 -25.91 -10.48
N GLY A 303 6.58 -26.85 -9.53
CA GLY A 303 7.63 -27.06 -8.52
C GLY A 303 7.68 -25.98 -7.44
N GLY A 304 6.63 -25.15 -7.31
CA GLY A 304 6.49 -24.06 -6.34
C GLY A 304 7.67 -23.10 -6.32
N LYS A 305 8.15 -22.72 -7.51
CA LYS A 305 9.23 -21.73 -7.71
C LYS A 305 8.89 -20.34 -7.21
N ASP A 306 7.61 -20.10 -6.97
CA ASP A 306 6.98 -18.90 -6.43
C ASP A 306 6.71 -18.98 -4.92
N ILE A 307 7.20 -20.03 -4.25
CA ILE A 307 7.09 -20.21 -2.80
C ILE A 307 8.49 -20.26 -2.21
N PHE A 308 8.73 -19.49 -1.15
CA PHE A 308 10.01 -19.52 -0.46
C PHE A 308 10.34 -20.94 0.05
N PRO A 309 11.54 -21.48 -0.27
CA PRO A 309 11.97 -22.78 0.22
C PRO A 309 11.98 -22.86 1.75
N GLY A 310 11.60 -24.02 2.30
CA GLY A 310 11.62 -24.28 3.75
C GLY A 310 10.44 -23.72 4.53
N THR A 311 9.54 -22.94 3.89
CA THR A 311 8.30 -22.48 4.53
C THR A 311 7.32 -23.64 4.76
N PHE A 312 6.43 -23.46 5.73
CA PHE A 312 5.34 -24.42 5.95
C PHE A 312 4.38 -24.47 4.74
N ASP A 313 4.13 -23.32 4.08
CA ASP A 313 3.36 -23.25 2.84
C ASP A 313 3.96 -24.17 1.76
N ARG A 314 5.28 -24.12 1.55
CA ARG A 314 5.97 -25.00 0.60
C ARG A 314 5.72 -26.48 0.91
N GLN A 315 5.82 -26.87 2.18
CA GLN A 315 5.62 -28.26 2.61
C GLN A 315 4.17 -28.73 2.41
N VAL A 316 3.19 -27.88 2.76
CA VAL A 316 1.76 -28.19 2.57
C VAL A 316 1.45 -28.31 1.08
N MET A 317 1.91 -27.37 0.25
CA MET A 317 1.68 -27.42 -1.19
C MET A 317 2.31 -28.65 -1.84
N ASP A 318 3.49 -29.08 -1.39
CA ASP A 318 4.12 -30.32 -1.86
C ASP A 318 3.27 -31.55 -1.52
N VAL A 319 2.70 -31.63 -0.32
CA VAL A 319 1.79 -32.72 0.08
C VAL A 319 0.51 -32.70 -0.76
N VAL A 320 -0.11 -31.53 -0.94
CA VAL A 320 -1.33 -31.38 -1.75
C VAL A 320 -1.10 -31.79 -3.19
N GLN A 321 0.00 -31.35 -3.82
CA GLN A 321 0.31 -31.69 -5.22
C GLN A 321 0.70 -33.15 -5.41
N GLN A 322 1.24 -33.82 -4.37
CA GLN A 322 1.47 -35.27 -4.40
C GLN A 322 0.15 -36.06 -4.31
N ALA A 323 -0.81 -35.58 -3.50
CA ALA A 323 -2.11 -36.22 -3.35
C ALA A 323 -3.05 -35.96 -4.55
N VAL A 324 -3.01 -34.74 -5.11
CA VAL A 324 -3.83 -34.29 -6.23
C VAL A 324 -2.91 -33.71 -7.31
N PRO A 325 -2.45 -34.54 -8.27
CA PRO A 325 -1.60 -34.09 -9.36
C PRO A 325 -2.26 -32.94 -10.14
N GLY A 326 -1.59 -31.80 -10.23
CA GLY A 326 -2.09 -30.61 -10.93
C GLY A 326 -2.79 -29.58 -10.03
N ALA A 327 -2.95 -29.86 -8.73
CA ALA A 327 -3.53 -28.93 -7.77
C ALA A 327 -2.79 -27.60 -7.73
N PHE A 328 -3.54 -26.50 -7.80
CA PHE A 328 -3.03 -25.14 -7.84
C PHE A 328 -2.08 -24.79 -9.00
N LEU A 329 -1.79 -25.70 -9.93
CA LEU A 329 -0.85 -25.40 -10.99
C LEU A 329 -1.44 -24.40 -11.98
N SER A 330 -0.68 -23.35 -12.27
CA SER A 330 -1.06 -22.33 -13.24
C SER A 330 -1.42 -22.95 -14.59
N GLY A 331 -2.63 -22.65 -15.08
CA GLY A 331 -3.15 -23.13 -16.37
C GLY A 331 -3.73 -24.55 -16.34
N SER A 332 -3.83 -25.18 -15.17
CA SER A 332 -4.57 -26.43 -15.01
C SER A 332 -6.08 -26.18 -14.96
N TRP A 333 -6.88 -27.23 -15.15
CA TRP A 333 -8.33 -27.15 -14.95
C TRP A 333 -8.70 -26.76 -13.51
N ASP A 334 -7.90 -27.20 -12.54
CA ASP A 334 -8.09 -26.93 -11.11
C ASP A 334 -8.08 -25.42 -10.82
N THR A 335 -7.15 -24.70 -11.46
CA THR A 335 -7.01 -23.26 -11.30
C THR A 335 -7.87 -22.44 -12.26
N ASP A 336 -8.59 -23.06 -13.17
CA ASP A 336 -9.50 -22.34 -14.06
C ASP A 336 -10.71 -21.81 -13.28
N PHE A 337 -11.29 -20.71 -13.76
CA PHE A 337 -12.52 -20.18 -13.17
C PHE A 337 -13.65 -21.20 -13.26
N PHE A 338 -14.52 -21.20 -12.26
CA PHE A 338 -15.68 -22.10 -12.25
C PHE A 338 -16.63 -21.79 -13.42
N GLU A 339 -17.32 -22.81 -13.94
CA GLU A 339 -18.08 -22.66 -15.20
C GLU A 339 -19.16 -21.56 -15.15
N ASP A 340 -19.81 -21.39 -13.99
CA ASP A 340 -20.83 -20.35 -13.78
C ASP A 340 -20.25 -18.94 -13.61
N ILE A 341 -18.93 -18.85 -13.44
CA ILE A 341 -18.18 -17.61 -13.23
C ILE A 341 -17.59 -17.10 -14.54
N LYS A 342 -17.10 -18.00 -15.41
CA LYS A 342 -16.47 -17.62 -16.69
C LYS A 342 -17.29 -16.62 -17.52
N PRO A 343 -18.62 -16.79 -17.72
CA PRO A 343 -19.43 -15.84 -18.50
C PRO A 343 -19.61 -14.49 -17.81
N LEU A 344 -19.33 -14.41 -16.51
CA LEU A 344 -19.44 -13.17 -15.77
C LEU A 344 -18.24 -12.27 -16.03
N ILE A 345 -17.05 -12.80 -16.30
CA ILE A 345 -15.82 -12.01 -16.46
C ILE A 345 -15.89 -11.22 -17.77
N GLY A 346 -15.83 -9.89 -17.68
CA GLY A 346 -15.79 -9.01 -18.86
C GLY A 346 -14.45 -9.07 -19.58
N ASP A 347 -14.44 -8.88 -20.90
CA ASP A 347 -13.22 -8.89 -21.72
C ASP A 347 -12.20 -7.81 -21.32
N ASP A 348 -12.65 -6.73 -20.70
CA ASP A 348 -11.86 -5.58 -20.25
C ASP A 348 -11.57 -5.58 -18.74
N GLU A 349 -12.03 -6.60 -18.01
CA GLU A 349 -11.84 -6.67 -16.56
C GLU A 349 -10.51 -7.31 -16.17
N MET A 350 -10.00 -6.88 -15.01
CA MET A 350 -8.66 -7.25 -14.58
C MET A 350 -8.68 -8.59 -13.85
N VAL A 351 -7.92 -9.56 -14.38
CA VAL A 351 -7.63 -10.83 -13.70
C VAL A 351 -6.25 -10.73 -13.06
N ILE A 352 -6.19 -10.88 -11.74
CA ILE A 352 -4.96 -10.86 -10.95
C ILE A 352 -4.64 -12.28 -10.50
N GLU A 353 -3.47 -12.77 -10.87
CA GLU A 353 -2.95 -14.03 -10.38
C GLU A 353 -2.17 -13.83 -9.09
N LYS A 354 -2.40 -14.71 -8.10
CA LYS A 354 -1.66 -14.72 -6.84
C LYS A 354 -1.15 -16.12 -6.52
N ALA A 355 0.06 -16.19 -5.99
CA ALA A 355 0.56 -17.40 -5.33
C ALA A 355 0.20 -17.40 -3.84
N ALA A 356 0.21 -16.24 -3.20
CA ALA A 356 -0.06 -16.12 -1.76
C ALA A 356 -1.55 -16.19 -1.40
N TRP A 357 -1.82 -16.27 -0.10
CA TRP A 357 -3.19 -16.25 0.45
C TRP A 357 -3.88 -14.89 0.23
N SER A 358 -3.19 -13.80 0.55
CA SER A 358 -3.67 -12.43 0.31
C SER A 358 -3.49 -12.05 -1.15
N ALA A 359 -4.51 -11.42 -1.75
CA ALA A 359 -4.46 -10.89 -3.11
C ALA A 359 -3.47 -9.72 -3.30
N PHE A 360 -2.99 -9.12 -2.21
CA PHE A 360 -2.01 -8.03 -2.25
C PHE A 360 -0.56 -8.52 -2.29
N GLU A 361 -0.30 -9.76 -1.86
CA GLU A 361 1.07 -10.22 -1.67
C GLU A 361 1.69 -10.66 -3.01
N SER A 362 2.75 -9.95 -3.40
CA SER A 362 3.47 -10.19 -4.64
C SER A 362 2.61 -10.12 -5.92
N THR A 363 1.59 -9.24 -5.94
CA THR A 363 0.73 -8.99 -7.11
C THR A 363 0.69 -7.50 -7.50
N PRO A 364 0.26 -7.15 -8.72
CA PRO A 364 0.07 -5.74 -9.11
C PRO A 364 -1.24 -5.12 -8.59
N LEU A 365 -2.03 -5.82 -7.77
CA LEU A 365 -3.36 -5.35 -7.31
C LEU A 365 -3.30 -3.95 -6.71
N GLU A 366 -2.36 -3.72 -5.78
CA GLU A 366 -2.24 -2.43 -5.08
C GLU A 366 -1.96 -1.27 -6.04
N ARG A 367 -1.09 -1.50 -7.03
CA ARG A 367 -0.76 -0.51 -8.06
C ARG A 367 -2.00 -0.13 -8.88
N TYR A 368 -2.81 -1.11 -9.26
CA TYR A 368 -4.02 -0.86 -10.04
C TYR A 368 -5.09 -0.12 -9.24
N LEU A 369 -5.32 -0.54 -7.99
CA LEU A 369 -6.21 0.17 -7.08
C LEU A 369 -5.78 1.63 -6.89
N ASN A 370 -4.48 1.89 -6.73
CA ASN A 370 -3.94 3.25 -6.64
C ASN A 370 -4.16 4.08 -7.91
N HIS A 371 -3.93 3.47 -9.08
CA HIS A 371 -4.11 4.16 -10.35
C HIS A 371 -5.57 4.58 -10.57
N LEU A 372 -6.52 3.73 -10.14
CA LEU A 372 -7.95 4.05 -10.11
C LEU A 372 -8.33 4.96 -8.94
N GLY A 373 -7.40 5.22 -8.03
CA GLY A 373 -7.60 6.04 -6.84
C GLY A 373 -8.60 5.43 -5.84
N VAL A 374 -8.68 4.10 -5.81
CA VAL A 374 -9.54 3.35 -4.91
C VAL A 374 -9.08 3.51 -3.46
N THR A 375 -10.03 3.77 -2.57
CA THR A 375 -9.84 3.88 -1.12
C THR A 375 -10.71 2.89 -0.34
N GLY A 376 -11.78 2.38 -0.96
CA GLY A 376 -12.65 1.36 -0.39
C GLY A 376 -12.66 0.08 -1.22
N ILE A 377 -12.70 -1.08 -0.59
CA ILE A 377 -12.84 -2.36 -1.28
C ILE A 377 -14.03 -3.14 -0.72
N ILE A 378 -14.84 -3.64 -1.64
CA ILE A 378 -15.92 -4.59 -1.37
C ILE A 378 -15.35 -5.96 -1.72
N VAL A 379 -15.42 -6.94 -0.83
CA VAL A 379 -14.76 -8.24 -1.02
C VAL A 379 -15.77 -9.37 -0.88
N CYS A 380 -15.79 -10.26 -1.87
CA CYS A 380 -16.55 -11.50 -1.89
C CYS A 380 -15.71 -12.66 -2.42
N GLY A 381 -16.19 -13.90 -2.30
CA GLY A 381 -15.52 -15.08 -2.86
C GLY A 381 -15.07 -16.11 -1.82
N PHE A 382 -13.96 -16.80 -2.10
CA PHE A 382 -13.63 -18.07 -1.46
C PHE A 382 -12.15 -18.16 -1.09
N LEU A 383 -11.75 -18.81 0.01
CA LEU A 383 -12.56 -19.15 1.18
C LEU A 383 -12.62 -17.98 2.17
N THR A 384 -13.73 -17.88 2.91
CA THR A 384 -13.99 -16.79 3.85
C THR A 384 -12.88 -16.65 4.90
N ASP A 385 -12.45 -17.76 5.47
CA ASP A 385 -11.48 -17.90 6.56
C ASP A 385 -10.01 -18.02 6.09
N PHE A 386 -9.78 -18.06 4.78
CA PHE A 386 -8.45 -18.07 4.17
C PHE A 386 -8.23 -16.84 3.29
N CYS A 387 -8.38 -16.98 1.97
CA CYS A 387 -7.97 -15.95 1.01
C CYS A 387 -8.76 -14.64 1.17
N VAL A 388 -10.06 -14.72 1.49
CA VAL A 388 -10.88 -13.53 1.78
C VAL A 388 -10.37 -12.82 3.04
N GLU A 389 -10.29 -13.53 4.18
CA GLU A 389 -9.81 -12.98 5.46
C GLU A 389 -8.38 -12.43 5.35
N ALA A 390 -7.46 -13.16 4.71
CA ALA A 390 -6.09 -12.73 4.50
C ALA A 390 -6.02 -11.44 3.65
N THR A 391 -6.83 -11.35 2.60
CA THR A 391 -6.88 -10.19 1.72
C THR A 391 -7.40 -8.96 2.45
N VAL A 392 -8.52 -9.06 3.18
CA VAL A 392 -9.10 -7.89 3.87
C VAL A 392 -8.27 -7.43 5.07
N ARG A 393 -7.58 -8.34 5.75
CA ARG A 393 -6.62 -7.99 6.82
C ARG A 393 -5.47 -7.18 6.24
N ASN A 394 -4.87 -7.67 5.16
CA ASN A 394 -3.76 -6.97 4.54
C ASN A 394 -4.20 -5.64 3.90
N ALA A 395 -5.40 -5.58 3.32
CA ALA A 395 -6.00 -4.34 2.85
C ALA A 395 -6.17 -3.31 3.97
N SER A 396 -6.63 -3.74 5.16
CA SER A 396 -6.82 -2.88 6.32
C SER A 396 -5.49 -2.36 6.86
N ASP A 397 -4.45 -3.18 6.92
CA ASP A 397 -3.10 -2.75 7.31
C ASP A 397 -2.49 -1.74 6.33
N ARG A 398 -2.89 -1.84 5.06
CA ARG A 398 -2.57 -0.87 4.00
C ARG A 398 -3.45 0.37 4.05
N GLY A 399 -4.53 0.41 4.83
CA GLY A 399 -5.40 1.57 4.99
C GLY A 399 -6.57 1.64 4.01
N TYR A 400 -6.94 0.55 3.33
CA TYR A 400 -8.19 0.46 2.58
C TYR A 400 -9.38 0.29 3.51
N PHE A 401 -10.48 0.99 3.24
CA PHE A 401 -11.76 0.74 3.88
C PHE A 401 -12.38 -0.55 3.31
N SER A 402 -12.26 -1.65 4.05
CA SER A 402 -12.57 -2.99 3.55
C SER A 402 -13.91 -3.50 4.08
N ILE A 403 -14.76 -4.01 3.20
CA ILE A 403 -16.05 -4.63 3.55
C ILE A 403 -16.05 -6.08 3.07
N ILE A 404 -16.44 -7.04 3.93
CA ILE A 404 -16.78 -8.39 3.47
C ILE A 404 -18.28 -8.48 3.21
N VAL A 405 -18.66 -9.03 2.05
CA VAL A 405 -20.05 -9.34 1.73
C VAL A 405 -20.38 -10.78 2.15
N SER A 406 -21.03 -10.94 3.31
CA SER A 406 -21.13 -12.23 4.02
C SER A 406 -21.75 -13.34 3.20
N ASP A 407 -22.88 -13.06 2.55
CA ASP A 407 -23.67 -14.03 1.79
C ASP A 407 -23.16 -14.25 0.36
N ALA A 408 -22.09 -13.56 -0.05
CA ALA A 408 -21.35 -13.80 -1.29
C ALA A 408 -19.97 -14.44 -1.03
N CYS A 409 -19.80 -15.02 0.16
CA CYS A 409 -18.62 -15.76 0.57
C CYS A 409 -19.01 -17.16 1.06
N ALA A 410 -18.08 -18.11 1.02
CA ALA A 410 -18.22 -19.38 1.74
C ALA A 410 -16.88 -19.88 2.26
N ALA A 411 -16.92 -20.79 3.22
CA ALA A 411 -15.77 -21.55 3.72
C ALA A 411 -16.06 -23.05 3.62
N ALA A 412 -15.11 -23.89 4.04
CA ALA A 412 -15.31 -25.33 4.12
C ALA A 412 -16.49 -25.72 5.05
N THR A 413 -16.68 -24.97 6.13
CA THR A 413 -17.78 -25.18 7.08
C THR A 413 -18.46 -23.86 7.47
N GLU A 414 -19.75 -23.94 7.82
CA GLU A 414 -20.51 -22.78 8.33
C GLU A 414 -19.89 -22.21 9.62
N LYS A 415 -19.28 -23.07 10.44
CA LYS A 415 -18.61 -22.64 11.67
C LYS A 415 -17.39 -21.77 11.36
N ASP A 416 -16.55 -22.19 10.42
CA ASP A 416 -15.33 -21.44 10.07
C ASP A 416 -15.70 -20.14 9.35
N HIS A 417 -16.71 -20.18 8.46
CA HIS A 417 -17.31 -19.00 7.82
C HIS A 417 -17.76 -17.96 8.86
N GLY A 418 -18.64 -18.36 9.79
CA GLY A 418 -19.17 -17.45 10.80
C GLY A 418 -18.10 -16.91 11.76
N LEU A 419 -17.10 -17.72 12.14
CA LEU A 419 -16.01 -17.27 12.99
C LEU A 419 -15.09 -16.26 12.30
N ALA A 420 -14.78 -16.44 11.02
CA ALA A 420 -13.99 -15.50 10.23
C ALA A 420 -14.71 -14.14 10.12
N LEU A 421 -16.00 -14.16 9.75
CA LEU A 421 -16.83 -12.96 9.67
C LEU A 421 -16.91 -12.22 11.01
N ALA A 422 -17.22 -12.93 12.10
CA ALA A 422 -17.34 -12.33 13.42
C ALA A 422 -16.03 -11.68 13.90
N ARG A 423 -14.87 -12.27 13.58
CA ARG A 423 -13.56 -11.68 13.93
C ARG A 423 -13.28 -10.41 13.13
N PHE A 424 -13.64 -10.40 11.85
CA PHE A 424 -13.47 -9.22 11.00
C PHE A 424 -14.38 -8.07 11.46
N ASP A 425 -15.65 -8.37 11.69
CA ASP A 425 -16.70 -7.41 12.06
C ASP A 425 -16.45 -6.72 13.42
N ARG A 426 -15.75 -7.42 14.32
CA ARG A 426 -15.47 -6.92 15.67
C ARG A 426 -14.43 -5.81 15.71
N LEU A 427 -13.40 -5.84 14.87
CA LEU A 427 -12.22 -4.96 15.03
C LEU A 427 -11.60 -4.43 13.74
N ILE A 428 -11.99 -4.93 12.56
CA ILE A 428 -11.26 -4.68 11.32
C ILE A 428 -12.10 -3.89 10.33
N GLY A 429 -13.29 -4.38 10.01
CA GLY A 429 -14.16 -3.73 9.05
C GLY A 429 -15.57 -4.31 9.06
N PRO A 430 -16.52 -3.61 8.41
CA PRO A 430 -17.91 -4.03 8.38
C PRO A 430 -18.11 -5.36 7.63
N VAL A 431 -18.94 -6.24 8.19
CA VAL A 431 -19.56 -7.36 7.46
C VAL A 431 -21.00 -7.01 7.12
N VAL A 432 -21.38 -7.14 5.85
CA VAL A 432 -22.74 -6.79 5.38
C VAL A 432 -23.24 -7.80 4.34
N ASP A 433 -24.55 -7.87 4.13
CA ASP A 433 -25.13 -8.69 3.08
C ASP A 433 -25.10 -8.01 1.70
N ALA A 434 -25.24 -8.80 0.64
CA ALA A 434 -25.22 -8.33 -0.74
C ALA A 434 -26.34 -7.32 -1.00
N LYS A 435 -27.52 -7.55 -0.42
CA LYS A 435 -28.66 -6.65 -0.53
C LYS A 435 -28.35 -5.24 -0.03
N SER A 436 -27.61 -5.11 1.07
CA SER A 436 -27.21 -3.82 1.64
C SER A 436 -26.22 -3.07 0.76
N ILE A 437 -25.25 -3.78 0.18
CA ILE A 437 -24.29 -3.20 -0.78
C ILE A 437 -25.01 -2.77 -2.06
N ILE A 438 -25.83 -3.63 -2.66
CA ILE A 438 -26.59 -3.31 -3.87
C ILE A 438 -27.49 -2.09 -3.61
N GLY A 439 -28.22 -2.08 -2.49
CA GLY A 439 -29.05 -0.94 -2.10
C GLY A 439 -28.28 0.35 -1.84
N PHE A 440 -26.99 0.29 -1.49
CA PHE A 440 -26.11 1.45 -1.40
C PHE A 440 -25.62 1.90 -2.79
N LEU A 441 -25.22 0.95 -3.64
CA LEU A 441 -24.72 1.22 -4.99
C LEU A 441 -25.79 1.80 -5.93
N MET A 442 -27.07 1.52 -5.68
CA MET A 442 -28.19 1.99 -6.52
C MET A 442 -28.80 3.34 -6.10
N LYS A 443 -28.35 3.93 -4.98
CA LYS A 443 -28.81 5.25 -4.50
C LYS A 443 -27.85 6.36 -4.85
#